data_AF-E9HMY1-F1
#
_entry.id   AF-E9HMY1-F1
#
_cell.length_a   1.000
_cell.length_b   1.000
_cell.length_c   1.000
_cell.angle_alpha   90.00
_cell.angle_beta   90.00
_cell.angle_gamma   90.00
#
_symmetry.space_group_name_H-M   'P 1'
#
loop_
_entity.id
_entity.type
_entity.pdbx_description
1 polymer ?
#
loop_
_entity_poly.entity_id
_entity_poly.type
_entity_poly.pdbx_seq_one_letter_code
_entity_poly.pdbx_strand_id
1 'polypeptide(L)'
;MQLHYRGRSVTTSILFSPEHDGMLLSWFVCVELGLLSPCYPEPIMINTIVTASPPSVDMSDVPALEQKLLSDFEDVFDEEGPLKTMSGPAMSIELPYAICLMTNGPFFNRRRIMP
;
A
#
# COMPACT_ATOMS: atom_id res chain seq x y z
N MET A 1 16.87 25.53 -6.92
CA MET A 1 17.00 24.20 -7.53
C MET A 1 16.65 24.32 -9.01
N GLN A 2 17.48 23.77 -9.89
CA GLN A 2 17.26 23.80 -11.34
C GLN A 2 16.92 22.37 -11.79
N LEU A 3 15.66 22.14 -12.12
CA LEU A 3 15.13 20.82 -12.46
C LEU A 3 15.05 20.65 -13.97
N HIS A 4 15.32 19.45 -14.47
CA HIS A 4 15.16 19.12 -15.89
C HIS A 4 13.82 18.43 -16.12
N TYR A 5 12.82 19.19 -16.59
CA TYR A 5 11.52 18.66 -16.98
C TYR A 5 11.47 18.50 -18.50
N ARG A 6 11.33 17.26 -19.00
CA ARG A 6 11.25 16.94 -20.44
C ARG A 6 12.36 17.60 -21.28
N GLY A 7 13.60 17.56 -20.79
CA GLY A 7 14.76 18.14 -21.46
C GLY A 7 14.87 19.67 -21.37
N ARG A 8 13.98 20.34 -20.63
CA ARG A 8 14.04 21.79 -20.37
C ARG A 8 14.45 22.04 -18.93
N SER A 9 15.44 22.91 -18.73
CA SER A 9 15.77 23.40 -17.40
C SER A 9 14.68 24.36 -16.93
N VAL A 10 14.07 24.05 -15.79
CA VAL A 10 12.99 24.84 -15.19
C VAL A 10 13.41 25.25 -13.78
N THR A 11 13.15 26.51 -13.45
CA THR A 11 13.29 27.03 -12.09
C THR A 11 12.03 26.68 -11.31
N THR A 12 12.17 25.90 -10.24
CA THR A 12 11.02 25.55 -9.38
C THR A 12 10.94 26.50 -8.20
N SER A 13 9.79 27.13 -8.03
CA SER A 13 9.43 27.93 -6.85
C SER A 13 8.59 27.08 -5.90
N ILE A 14 8.93 27.12 -4.61
CA ILE A 14 8.13 26.51 -3.54
C ILE A 14 7.11 27.57 -3.10
N LEU A 15 5.83 27.25 -3.24
CA LEU A 15 4.72 28.12 -2.82
C LEU A 15 4.27 27.69 -1.42
N PHE A 16 4.39 28.60 -0.45
CA PHE A 16 3.87 28.41 0.90
C PHE A 16 2.49 29.05 0.99
N SER A 17 1.45 28.23 1.15
CA SER A 17 0.11 28.73 1.46
C SER A 17 -0.10 28.74 2.98
N PRO A 18 -0.46 29.87 3.59
CA PRO A 18 -0.73 29.94 5.02
C PRO A 18 -2.04 29.24 5.43
N GLU A 19 -2.89 28.86 4.47
CA GLU A 19 -4.19 28.22 4.69
C GLU A 19 -4.11 26.69 4.80
N HIS A 20 -2.94 26.12 4.51
CA HIS A 20 -2.72 24.68 4.53
C HIS A 20 -1.53 24.35 5.42
N ASP A 21 -1.71 23.43 6.36
CA ASP A 21 -0.66 22.94 7.25
C ASP A 21 0.20 21.89 6.51
N GLY A 22 0.86 22.32 5.43
CA GLY A 22 1.65 21.42 4.58
C GLY A 22 2.30 22.08 3.37
N MET A 23 3.39 21.46 2.90
CA MET A 23 4.13 21.88 1.71
C MET A 23 3.89 20.87 0.57
N LEU A 24 3.48 21.36 -0.60
CA LEU A 24 3.37 20.53 -1.80
C LEU A 24 4.69 20.52 -2.56
N LEU A 25 5.21 19.32 -2.80
CA LEU A 25 6.41 19.09 -3.61
C LEU A 25 6.04 18.41 -4.92
N SER A 26 6.67 18.83 -6.01
CA SER A 26 6.51 18.17 -7.29
C SER A 26 7.18 16.79 -7.26
N TRP A 27 6.66 15.86 -8.06
CA TRP A 27 7.21 14.50 -8.15
C TRP A 27 8.72 14.49 -8.46
N PHE A 28 9.16 15.33 -9.38
CA PHE A 28 10.58 15.46 -9.75
C PHE A 28 11.45 15.91 -8.57
N VAL A 29 10.95 16.85 -7.76
CA VAL A 29 11.65 17.29 -6.54
C VAL A 29 11.71 16.16 -5.53
N CYS A 30 10.66 15.37 -5.39
CA CYS A 30 10.67 14.22 -4.48
C CYS A 30 11.70 13.16 -4.87
N VAL A 31 11.92 12.92 -6.17
CA VAL A 31 12.98 12.00 -6.64
C VAL A 31 14.38 12.61 -6.39
N GLU A 32 14.58 13.89 -6.70
CA GLU A 32 15.88 14.56 -6.52
C GLU A 32 16.28 14.67 -5.03
N LEU A 33 15.31 14.92 -4.15
CA LEU A 33 15.52 14.92 -2.70
C LEU A 33 15.67 13.52 -2.10
N GLY A 34 15.51 12.45 -2.89
CA GLY A 34 15.58 11.07 -2.42
C GLY A 34 14.37 10.63 -1.58
N LEU A 35 13.27 11.40 -1.62
CA LEU A 35 12.00 11.04 -0.98
C LEU A 35 11.29 9.92 -1.75
N LEU A 36 11.51 9.84 -3.07
CA LEU A 36 11.03 8.77 -3.93
C LEU A 36 12.21 8.03 -4.56
N SER A 37 12.03 6.73 -4.81
CA SER A 37 13.02 5.91 -5.53
C SER A 37 13.23 6.44 -6.96
N PRO A 38 14.44 6.36 -7.53
CA PRO A 38 14.69 6.72 -8.94
C PRO A 38 13.87 5.91 -9.95
N CYS A 39 13.45 4.70 -9.57
CA CYS A 39 12.59 3.84 -10.39
C CYS A 39 11.10 3.98 -10.04
N TYR A 40 10.74 4.99 -9.24
CA TYR A 40 9.35 5.24 -8.92
C TYR A 40 8.60 5.64 -10.21
N PRO A 41 7.37 5.14 -10.45
CA PRO A 41 6.65 5.43 -11.68
C PRO A 41 6.25 6.91 -11.75
N GLU A 42 6.38 7.50 -12.94
CA GLU A 42 5.94 8.87 -13.18
C GLU A 42 4.40 8.96 -12.99
N PRO A 43 3.90 10.04 -12.35
CA PRO A 43 2.48 10.23 -12.17
C PRO A 43 1.79 10.37 -13.54
N ILE A 44 0.69 9.62 -13.72
CA ILE A 44 -0.13 9.66 -14.93
C ILE A 44 -0.69 11.08 -15.07
N MET A 45 -0.26 11.80 -16.11
CA MET A 45 -0.84 13.09 -16.47
C MET A 45 -2.23 12.85 -17.06
N ILE A 46 -3.26 12.92 -16.21
CA ILE A 46 -4.63 13.04 -16.67
C ILE A 46 -4.76 14.45 -17.23
N ASN A 47 -4.63 14.59 -18.54
CA ASN A 47 -4.96 15.83 -19.23
C ASN A 47 -6.47 16.03 -19.05
N THR A 48 -6.85 16.81 -18.06
CA THR A 48 -8.25 17.17 -17.78
C THR A 48 -8.76 18.10 -18.89
N ILE A 49 -9.04 17.52 -20.06
CA ILE A 49 -10.01 18.05 -21.00
C ILE A 49 -11.31 17.32 -20.64
N VAL A 50 -12.06 17.85 -19.69
CA VAL A 50 -13.45 17.41 -19.46
C VAL A 50 -14.27 17.93 -20.63
N THR A 51 -14.19 17.26 -21.77
CA THR A 51 -15.10 17.45 -22.91
C THR A 51 -15.26 16.17 -23.72
N ALA A 52 -15.06 15.02 -23.09
CA ALA A 52 -15.59 13.75 -23.58
C ALA A 52 -16.55 13.23 -22.52
N SER A 53 -17.84 13.16 -22.87
CA SER A 53 -18.75 12.25 -22.17
C SER A 53 -18.03 10.90 -22.08
N PRO A 54 -17.99 10.25 -20.90
CA PRO A 54 -17.49 8.88 -20.85
C PRO A 54 -18.26 8.07 -21.90
N PRO A 55 -17.58 7.19 -22.67
CA PRO A 55 -18.32 6.22 -23.48
C PRO A 55 -19.30 5.51 -22.53
N SER A 56 -20.55 5.34 -22.97
CA SER A 56 -21.52 4.55 -22.22
C SER A 56 -20.96 3.13 -22.10
N VAL A 57 -20.29 2.86 -20.98
CA VAL A 57 -19.85 1.52 -20.64
C VAL A 57 -21.12 0.76 -20.33
N ASP A 58 -21.42 -0.25 -21.14
CA ASP A 58 -22.53 -1.15 -20.87
C ASP A 58 -22.22 -1.88 -19.56
N MET A 59 -22.84 -1.43 -18.47
CA MET A 59 -22.63 -1.98 -17.13
C MET A 59 -23.48 -3.23 -16.88
N SER A 60 -24.13 -3.77 -17.91
CA SER A 60 -24.93 -5.00 -17.84
C SER A 60 -24.16 -6.19 -17.25
N ASP A 61 -22.85 -6.23 -17.49
CA ASP A 61 -22.00 -7.37 -17.11
C ASP A 61 -21.37 -7.22 -15.71
N VAL A 62 -21.37 -6.01 -15.15
CA VAL A 62 -20.85 -5.71 -13.81
C VAL A 62 -21.53 -6.57 -12.72
N PRO A 63 -22.87 -6.68 -12.65
CA PRO A 63 -23.50 -7.50 -11.61
C PRO A 63 -23.18 -8.99 -11.75
N ALA A 64 -23.02 -9.50 -12.96
CA ALA A 64 -22.63 -10.90 -13.18
C ALA A 64 -21.19 -11.16 -12.74
N LEU A 65 -20.29 -10.21 -12.99
CA LEU A 65 -18.90 -10.28 -12.54
C LEU A 65 -18.79 -10.19 -11.01
N GLU A 66 -19.54 -9.29 -10.38
CA GLU A 66 -19.58 -9.13 -8.92
C GLU A 66 -20.04 -10.43 -8.24
N GLN A 67 -21.13 -11.03 -8.72
CA GLN A 67 -21.63 -12.30 -8.18
C GLN A 67 -20.61 -13.42 -8.33
N LYS A 68 -19.98 -13.52 -9.50
CA LYS A 68 -18.94 -14.53 -9.75
C LYS A 68 -17.76 -14.35 -8.78
N LEU A 69 -17.28 -13.12 -8.58
CA LEU A 69 -16.19 -12.83 -7.64
C LEU A 69 -16.58 -13.18 -6.20
N LEU A 70 -17.78 -12.82 -5.76
CA LEU A 70 -18.24 -13.15 -4.41
C LEU A 70 -18.31 -14.66 -4.18
N SER A 71 -18.76 -15.44 -5.18
CA SER A 71 -18.78 -16.89 -5.09
C SER A 71 -17.38 -17.51 -5.07
N ASP A 72 -16.44 -16.99 -5.86
CA ASP A 72 -15.06 -17.52 -5.93
C ASP A 72 -14.30 -17.39 -4.59
N PHE A 73 -14.72 -16.45 -3.73
CA PHE A 73 -14.08 -16.15 -2.44
C PHE A 73 -15.00 -16.36 -1.23
N GLU A 74 -16.13 -17.07 -1.38
CA GLU A 74 -17.10 -17.30 -0.30
C GLU A 74 -16.43 -17.88 0.95
N ASP A 75 -15.42 -18.73 0.75
CA ASP A 75 -14.68 -19.34 1.86
C ASP A 75 -13.81 -18.33 2.62
N VAL A 76 -13.27 -17.29 1.98
CA VAL A 76 -12.43 -16.27 2.62
C VAL A 76 -13.24 -15.41 3.59
N PHE A 77 -14.51 -15.20 3.29
CA PHE A 77 -15.43 -14.37 4.07
C PHE A 77 -16.25 -15.15 5.10
N ASP A 78 -15.92 -16.43 5.33
CA ASP A 78 -16.52 -17.23 6.38
C ASP A 78 -16.06 -16.72 7.76
N GLU A 79 -16.96 -16.01 8.45
CA GLU A 79 -16.74 -15.55 9.84
C GLU A 79 -17.07 -16.63 10.88
N GLU A 80 -17.58 -17.79 10.45
CA GLU A 80 -17.90 -18.87 11.36
C GLU A 80 -16.67 -19.72 11.68
N GLY A 81 -16.39 -19.88 12.97
CA GLY A 81 -15.35 -20.79 13.47
C GLY A 81 -13.98 -20.16 13.70
N PRO A 82 -12.94 -20.99 13.93
CA PRO A 82 -11.59 -20.51 14.20
C PRO A 82 -10.94 -19.89 12.96
N LEU A 83 -10.02 -18.94 13.18
CA LEU A 83 -9.21 -18.35 12.12
C LEU A 83 -8.58 -19.43 11.23
N LYS A 84 -8.79 -19.32 9.92
CA LYS A 84 -8.17 -20.22 8.94
C LYS A 84 -6.64 -20.18 9.10
N THR A 85 -6.04 -21.37 9.22
CA THR A 85 -4.59 -21.51 9.27
C THR A 85 -4.04 -21.52 7.85
N MET A 86 -2.90 -20.86 7.65
CA MET A 86 -2.20 -20.93 6.37
C MET A 86 -1.66 -22.34 6.16
N SER A 87 -1.96 -22.95 5.02
CA SER A 87 -1.29 -24.18 4.58
C SER A 87 0.09 -23.83 4.03
N GLY A 88 1.13 -24.36 4.64
CA GLY A 88 2.50 -24.13 4.20
C GLY A 88 3.51 -24.74 5.17
N PRO A 89 4.79 -24.79 4.78
CA PRO A 89 5.86 -25.16 5.69
C PRO A 89 5.85 -24.26 6.93
N ALA A 90 6.25 -24.82 8.07
CA ALA A 90 6.40 -24.03 9.28
C ALA A 90 7.34 -22.85 9.02
N MET A 91 6.91 -21.64 9.42
CA MET A 91 7.72 -20.45 9.30
C MET A 91 8.96 -20.58 10.20
N SER A 92 10.16 -20.53 9.61
CA SER A 92 11.44 -20.50 10.33
C SER A 92 12.02 -19.10 10.31
N ILE A 93 12.36 -18.57 11.49
CA ILE A 93 13.04 -17.28 11.62
C ILE A 93 14.46 -17.56 12.10
N GLU A 94 15.45 -17.27 11.24
CA GLU A 94 16.86 -17.35 11.60
C GLU A 94 17.31 -16.03 12.23
N LEU A 95 17.86 -16.11 13.44
CA LEU A 95 18.34 -14.94 14.16
C LEU A 95 19.87 -15.03 14.27
N PRO A 96 20.63 -14.09 13.68
CA PRO A 96 22.09 -14.18 13.63
C PRO A 96 22.73 -14.05 15.02
N TYR A 97 22.07 -13.36 15.97
CA TYR A 97 22.51 -13.20 17.36
C TYR A 97 21.29 -12.94 18.28
N ALA A 98 20.57 -13.99 18.65
CA ALA A 98 19.43 -13.87 19.56
C ALA A 98 19.85 -14.01 21.03
N ILE A 99 19.55 -13.01 21.85
CA ILE A 99 19.49 -13.15 23.31
C ILE A 99 18.01 -13.17 23.69
N CYS A 100 17.53 -14.26 24.27
CA CYS A 100 16.15 -14.36 24.75
C CYS A 100 15.94 -13.41 25.94
N LEU A 101 15.24 -12.31 25.71
CA LEU A 101 14.82 -11.40 26.77
C LEU A 101 13.49 -11.89 27.33
N MET A 102 13.55 -12.50 28.52
CA MET A 102 12.35 -12.80 29.31
C MET A 102 11.83 -11.51 29.94
N THR A 103 10.77 -10.93 29.40
CA THR A 103 10.01 -9.91 30.09
C THR A 103 8.98 -10.61 30.98
N ASN A 104 9.06 -10.40 32.30
CA ASN A 104 8.08 -10.94 33.26
C ASN A 104 6.74 -10.19 33.11
N GLY A 105 5.98 -10.51 32.07
CA GLY A 105 4.57 -10.13 31.92
C GLY A 105 3.66 -11.16 32.60
N PRO A 106 2.47 -10.76 33.10
CA PRO A 106 1.64 -11.60 33.98
C PRO A 106 0.90 -12.77 33.30
N PHE A 107 1.29 -13.18 32.08
CA PHE A 107 0.46 -14.06 31.23
C PHE A 107 1.01 -15.47 30.96
N PHE A 108 2.05 -15.93 31.66
CA PHE A 108 2.54 -17.31 31.45
C PHE A 108 2.08 -18.27 32.56
N ASN A 109 0.83 -18.74 32.43
CA ASN A 109 0.31 -19.84 33.25
C ASN A 109 0.94 -21.17 32.77
N ARG A 110 2.01 -21.60 33.43
CA ARG A 110 2.63 -22.91 33.22
C ARG A 110 1.66 -24.02 33.66
N ARG A 111 0.95 -24.64 32.71
CA ARG A 111 0.50 -26.03 32.93
C ARG A 111 1.62 -26.97 32.54
N ARG A 112 2.16 -27.62 33.58
CA ARG A 112 3.08 -28.76 33.53
C ARG A 112 2.58 -29.78 32.51
N ILE A 113 3.46 -30.20 31.62
CA ILE A 113 3.37 -31.53 31.01
C ILE A 113 4.34 -32.40 31.81
N MET A 114 3.79 -33.40 32.49
CA MET A 114 4.45 -34.58 33.04
C MET A 114 3.38 -35.68 33.09
N PRO A 115 3.73 -36.97 33.02
CA PRO A 115 4.92 -37.60 32.46
C PRO A 115 4.69 -38.25 31.08
#